data_AF-A0A5B8W7W7-F1
#
_entry.id   AF-A0A5B8W7W7-F1
#
_cell.length_a   1.000
_cell.length_b   1.000
_cell.length_c   1.000
_cell.angle_alpha   90.00
_cell.angle_beta   90.00
_cell.angle_gamma   90.00
#
_symmetry.space_group_name_H-M   'P 1'
#
loop_
_entity.id
_entity.type
_entity.pdbx_description
1 polymer ?
#
loop_
_entity_poly.entity_id
_entity_poly.type
_entity_poly.pdbx_seq_one_letter_code
_entity_poly.pdbx_strand_id
1 'polypeptide(L)'
;MKTSFKYAPAARRMQMVNDYFEYVKGEPSPDTSTTGSKKNWIREPEIPTIRGLALFLNFKNIADFEDHEKKRSHRKPLRYARFRIEAAYEQLLFEKPTGAIFALKSMGWTDKPEATKTLTESHKTLKVEITSTGPKPASTEKEVDVLI
;
A
#
# COMPACT_ATOMS: atom_id res chain seq x y z
N MET A 1 2.52 -12.23 31.79
CA MET A 1 3.33 -12.23 30.54
C MET A 1 2.40 -12.35 29.33
N LYS A 2 2.22 -11.29 28.53
CA LYS A 2 1.55 -11.42 27.23
C LYS A 2 2.47 -12.25 26.33
N THR A 3 2.06 -13.47 25.98
CA THR A 3 2.83 -14.37 25.12
C THR A 3 3.02 -13.72 23.75
N SER A 4 4.26 -13.65 23.25
CA SER A 4 4.54 -13.14 21.90
C SER A 4 3.87 -14.01 20.83
N PHE A 5 3.35 -13.36 19.78
CA PHE A 5 2.64 -14.03 18.68
C PHE A 5 3.46 -15.17 18.04
N LYS A 6 4.79 -15.04 18.05
CA LYS A 6 5.73 -16.01 17.49
C LYS A 6 5.67 -17.39 18.14
N TYR A 7 5.35 -17.45 19.44
CA TYR A 7 5.35 -18.68 20.23
C TYR A 7 3.92 -19.13 20.58
N ALA A 8 2.90 -18.38 20.18
CA ALA A 8 1.52 -18.70 20.47
C ALA A 8 1.03 -19.88 19.60
N PRO A 9 0.20 -20.80 20.14
CA PRO A 9 -0.41 -21.86 19.35
C PRO A 9 -1.35 -21.29 18.28
N ALA A 10 -1.61 -22.07 17.22
CA ALA A 10 -2.37 -21.62 16.05
C ALA A 10 -3.75 -21.03 16.38
N ALA A 11 -4.48 -21.66 17.30
CA ALA A 11 -5.78 -21.18 17.77
C ALA A 11 -5.69 -19.80 18.45
N ARG A 12 -4.63 -19.58 19.25
CA ARG A 12 -4.42 -18.33 19.99
C ARG A 12 -3.99 -17.18 19.08
N ARG A 13 -3.31 -17.45 17.97
CA ARG A 13 -2.86 -16.39 17.03
C ARG A 13 -4.03 -15.61 16.43
N MET A 14 -5.13 -16.28 16.08
CA MET A 14 -6.33 -15.59 15.59
C MET A 14 -6.98 -14.75 16.69
N GLN A 15 -7.02 -15.28 17.91
CA GLN A 15 -7.54 -14.53 19.06
C GLN A 15 -6.73 -13.25 19.30
N MET A 16 -5.40 -13.31 19.27
CA MET A 16 -4.55 -12.12 19.43
C MET A 16 -4.80 -11.05 18.36
N VAL A 17 -5.09 -11.47 17.12
CA VAL A 17 -5.51 -10.55 16.05
C VAL A 17 -6.85 -9.90 16.38
N ASN A 18 -7.84 -10.68 16.84
CA ASN A 18 -9.14 -10.15 17.24
C ASN A 18 -9.04 -9.21 18.45
N ASP A 19 -8.20 -9.54 19.43
CA ASP A 19 -7.93 -8.71 20.61
C ASP A 19 -7.41 -7.33 20.22
N TYR A 20 -6.58 -7.25 19.17
CA TYR A 20 -6.14 -5.96 18.62
C TYR A 20 -7.31 -5.14 18.07
N PHE A 21 -8.17 -5.75 17.26
CA PHE A 21 -9.33 -5.03 16.71
C PHE A 21 -10.33 -4.62 17.79
N GLU A 22 -10.44 -5.38 18.88
CA GLU A 22 -11.25 -4.98 20.03
C GLU A 22 -10.61 -3.81 20.78
N TYR A 23 -9.30 -3.86 20.99
CA TYR A 23 -8.54 -2.75 21.56
C TYR A 23 -8.71 -1.45 20.75
N VAL A 24 -8.69 -1.55 19.43
CA VAL A 24 -8.84 -0.39 18.53
C VAL A 24 -10.22 0.27 18.62
N LYS A 25 -11.29 -0.44 19.05
CA LYS A 25 -12.62 0.17 19.24
C LYS A 25 -12.70 1.17 20.39
N GLY A 26 -11.65 1.30 21.19
CA GLY A 26 -11.63 2.17 22.36
C GLY A 26 -12.32 1.57 23.57
N GLU A 27 -12.33 2.32 24.66
CA GLU A 27 -12.98 1.96 25.92
C GLU A 27 -13.96 3.07 26.33
N PRO A 28 -15.28 2.81 26.35
CA PRO A 28 -16.25 3.79 26.81
C PRO A 28 -16.13 3.98 28.33
N SER A 29 -16.28 5.22 28.80
CA SER A 29 -16.35 5.48 30.24
C SER A 29 -17.63 4.87 30.84
N PRO A 30 -17.56 4.20 32.00
CA PRO A 30 -18.74 3.68 32.69
C PRO A 30 -19.65 4.80 33.23
N ASP A 31 -19.12 6.02 33.38
CA ASP A 31 -19.87 7.19 33.83
C ASP A 31 -20.63 7.85 32.66
N THR A 32 -21.57 7.13 32.06
CA THR A 32 -22.61 7.76 31.23
C THR A 32 -23.77 8.17 32.13
N SER A 33 -23.65 9.30 32.82
CA SER A 33 -24.80 9.93 33.44
C SER A 33 -25.79 10.34 32.35
N THR A 34 -27.02 9.90 32.54
CA THR A 34 -28.21 10.19 31.73
C THR A 34 -28.31 11.67 31.40
N THR A 35 -28.74 11.99 30.18
CA THR A 35 -29.14 13.31 29.64
C THR A 35 -28.13 14.01 28.72
N GLY A 36 -28.23 13.70 27.42
CA GLY A 36 -28.05 14.67 26.32
C GLY A 36 -26.65 15.19 25.99
N SER A 37 -25.58 14.77 26.67
CA SER A 37 -24.25 15.36 26.46
C SER A 37 -23.16 14.30 26.33
N LYS A 38 -22.47 14.34 25.18
CA LYS A 38 -21.20 13.71 24.78
C LYS A 38 -20.76 12.45 25.56
N LYS A 39 -20.70 11.31 24.85
CA LYS A 39 -20.10 10.08 25.34
C LYS A 39 -18.65 10.32 25.75
N ASN A 40 -18.34 10.14 27.04
CA ASN A 40 -16.97 10.18 27.54
C ASN A 40 -16.25 8.87 27.21
N TRP A 41 -15.05 8.96 26.66
CA TRP A 41 -14.21 7.82 26.33
C TRP A 41 -13.01 7.78 27.27
N ILE A 42 -12.71 6.61 27.85
CA ILE A 42 -11.45 6.37 28.56
C ILE A 42 -10.31 6.28 27.54
N ARG A 43 -10.57 5.57 26.43
CA ARG A 43 -9.73 5.53 25.24
C ARG A 43 -10.62 5.75 24.02
N GLU A 44 -10.24 6.73 23.21
CA GLU A 44 -10.94 6.98 21.94
C GLU A 44 -10.74 5.81 20.96
N PRO A 45 -11.73 5.52 20.12
CA PRO A 45 -11.55 4.56 19.03
C PRO A 45 -10.47 5.06 18.06
N GLU A 46 -9.56 4.16 17.70
CA GLU A 46 -8.47 4.42 16.75
C GLU A 46 -8.77 3.78 15.39
N ILE A 47 -8.01 4.18 14.37
CA ILE A 47 -8.07 3.52 13.06
C ILE A 47 -7.05 2.36 13.06
N PRO A 48 -7.44 1.13 12.69
CA PRO A 48 -6.51 0.01 12.71
C PRO A 48 -5.43 0.19 11.65
N THR A 49 -4.16 0.13 12.05
CA THR A 49 -2.99 0.19 11.15
C THR A 49 -2.22 -1.13 11.16
N ILE A 50 -1.46 -1.43 10.10
CA ILE A 50 -0.58 -2.61 10.07
C ILE A 50 0.54 -2.47 11.12
N ARG A 51 1.11 -1.28 11.26
CA ARG A 51 2.16 -1.01 12.26
C ARG A 51 1.61 -1.12 13.69
N GLY A 52 0.40 -0.64 13.95
CA GLY A 52 -0.28 -0.80 15.24
C GLY A 52 -0.50 -2.28 15.59
N LEU A 53 -0.94 -3.08 14.62
CA LEU A 53 -1.07 -4.53 14.80
C LEU A 53 0.28 -5.18 15.09
N ALA A 54 1.32 -4.83 14.33
CA ALA A 54 2.66 -5.38 14.53
C ALA A 54 3.20 -5.07 15.93
N LEU A 55 3.02 -3.84 16.42
CA LEU A 55 3.38 -3.43 17.77
C LEU A 55 2.56 -4.19 18.84
N PHE A 56 1.25 -4.33 18.64
CA PHE A 56 0.38 -5.05 19.56
C PHE A 56 0.74 -6.54 19.68
N LEU A 57 1.10 -7.16 18.56
CA LEU A 57 1.56 -8.56 18.51
C LEU A 57 3.02 -8.74 18.96
N ASN A 58 3.69 -7.65 19.35
CA ASN A 58 5.06 -7.60 19.85
C ASN A 58 6.11 -7.99 18.79
N PHE A 59 5.93 -7.54 17.54
CA PHE A 59 6.96 -7.56 16.51
C PHE A 59 7.90 -6.35 16.67
N LYS A 60 9.19 -6.56 16.41
CA LYS A 60 10.21 -5.50 16.54
C LYS A 60 10.26 -4.56 15.35
N ASN A 61 9.93 -5.06 14.17
CA ASN A 61 9.97 -4.31 12.93
C ASN A 61 8.91 -4.86 11.96
N ILE A 62 8.61 -4.08 10.92
CA ILE A 62 7.61 -4.47 9.91
C ILE A 62 8.09 -5.63 9.02
N ALA A 63 9.40 -5.70 8.74
CA ALA A 63 9.98 -6.77 7.93
C ALA A 63 9.77 -8.17 8.56
N ASP A 64 9.92 -8.27 9.89
CA ASP A 64 9.70 -9.47 10.68
C ASP A 64 8.22 -9.87 10.68
N PHE A 65 7.30 -8.90 10.66
CA PHE A 65 5.88 -9.16 10.45
C PHE A 65 5.61 -9.76 9.07
N GLU A 66 6.14 -9.15 8.00
CA GLU A 66 5.95 -9.61 6.61
C GLU A 66 6.60 -10.98 6.35
N ASP A 67 7.77 -11.24 6.93
CA ASP A 67 8.43 -12.55 6.84
C ASP A 67 7.62 -13.64 7.55
N HIS A 68 6.95 -13.30 8.65
CA HIS A 68 6.03 -14.23 9.31
C HIS A 68 4.74 -14.41 8.51
N GLU A 69 4.25 -13.38 7.82
CA GLU A 69 3.10 -13.50 6.92
C GLU A 69 3.36 -14.49 5.76
N LYS A 70 4.59 -14.55 5.25
CA LYS A 70 5.00 -15.51 4.21
C LYS A 70 5.06 -16.96 4.73
N LYS A 71 5.28 -17.17 6.03
CA LYS A 71 5.37 -18.52 6.64
C LYS A 71 3.99 -19.18 6.72
N ARG A 72 3.88 -20.41 6.22
CA ARG A 72 2.61 -21.18 6.13
C ARG A 72 1.83 -21.25 7.46
N SER A 73 2.54 -21.34 8.60
CA SER A 73 1.94 -21.47 9.94
C SER A 73 1.27 -20.19 10.46
N HIS A 74 1.70 -19.02 9.98
CA HIS A 74 1.25 -17.70 10.45
C HIS A 74 0.49 -16.90 9.39
N ARG A 75 0.56 -17.36 8.13
CA ARG A 75 -0.07 -16.71 6.97
C ARG A 75 -1.56 -16.43 7.13
N LYS A 76 -2.35 -17.41 7.61
CA LYS A 76 -3.81 -17.28 7.72
C LYS A 76 -4.25 -16.10 8.61
N PRO A 77 -3.85 -16.02 9.90
CA PRO A 77 -4.27 -14.93 10.78
C PRO A 77 -3.74 -13.56 10.34
N LEU A 78 -2.50 -13.48 9.83
CA LEU A 78 -1.91 -12.20 9.42
C LEU A 78 -2.56 -11.64 8.15
N ARG A 79 -2.84 -12.50 7.15
CA ARG A 79 -3.60 -12.08 5.95
C ARG A 79 -5.02 -11.65 6.29
N TYR A 80 -5.67 -12.36 7.21
CA TYR A 80 -7.00 -11.98 7.67
C TYR A 80 -6.99 -10.61 8.35
N ALA A 81 -5.97 -10.34 9.17
CA ALA A 81 -5.80 -9.03 9.80
C ALA A 81 -5.59 -7.92 8.77
N ARG A 82 -4.73 -8.14 7.77
CA ARG A 82 -4.49 -7.18 6.68
C ARG A 82 -5.77 -6.87 5.90
N PHE A 83 -6.55 -7.91 5.55
CA PHE A 83 -7.83 -7.75 4.86
C PHE A 83 -8.82 -6.90 5.68
N ARG A 84 -8.89 -7.10 7.00
CA ARG A 84 -9.73 -6.27 7.88
C ARG A 84 -9.26 -4.81 7.96
N ILE A 85 -7.96 -4.58 7.94
CA ILE A 85 -7.38 -3.23 7.92
C ILE A 85 -7.75 -2.53 6.60
N GLU A 86 -7.57 -3.21 5.47
CA GLU A 86 -7.96 -2.70 4.15
C GLU A 86 -9.44 -2.32 4.11
N ALA A 87 -10.34 -3.20 4.59
CA ALA A 87 -11.77 -2.91 4.67
C ALA A 87 -12.10 -1.68 5.54
N ALA A 88 -11.37 -1.46 6.65
CA ALA A 88 -11.54 -0.28 7.48
C ALA A 88 -11.12 1.00 6.74
N TYR A 89 -10.04 0.96 5.97
CA TYR A 89 -9.60 2.09 5.16
C TYR A 89 -10.51 2.36 3.95
N GLU A 90 -11.13 1.33 3.39
CA GLU A 90 -12.18 1.50 2.37
C GLU A 90 -13.40 2.23 2.93
N GLN A 91 -13.81 1.93 4.16
CA GLN A 91 -14.89 2.68 4.82
C GLN A 91 -14.51 4.14 5.09
N LEU A 92 -13.26 4.39 5.47
CA LEU A 92 -12.72 5.74 5.67
C LEU A 92 -12.61 6.56 4.38
N LEU A 93 -12.70 5.92 3.21
CA LEU A 93 -12.62 6.62 1.93
C LEU A 93 -13.71 7.69 1.78
N PHE A 94 -14.89 7.47 2.37
CA PHE A 94 -16.00 8.43 2.34
C PHE A 94 -15.72 9.70 3.15
N GLU A 95 -15.04 9.59 4.29
CA GLU A 95 -14.81 10.73 5.20
C GLU A 95 -13.43 11.39 5.00
N LYS A 96 -12.38 10.59 4.82
CA LYS A 96 -10.98 11.03 4.75
C LYS A 96 -10.27 10.39 3.55
N PRO A 97 -10.69 10.74 2.31
CA PRO A 97 -10.29 10.04 1.09
C PRO A 97 -8.78 10.07 0.86
N THR A 98 -8.13 11.23 1.04
CA THR A 98 -6.69 11.38 0.75
C THR A 98 -5.84 10.44 1.61
N GLY A 99 -6.05 10.44 2.92
CA GLY A 99 -5.29 9.58 3.84
C GLY A 99 -5.59 8.09 3.63
N ALA A 100 -6.86 7.75 3.41
CA ALA A 100 -7.28 6.38 3.11
C ALA A 100 -6.62 5.86 1.83
N ILE A 101 -6.61 6.65 0.74
CA ILE A 101 -5.97 6.28 -0.52
C ILE A 101 -4.46 6.06 -0.35
N PHE A 102 -3.76 6.93 0.39
CA PHE A 102 -2.32 6.73 0.64
C PHE A 102 -2.05 5.44 1.42
N ALA A 103 -2.86 5.15 2.45
CA ALA A 103 -2.75 3.92 3.20
C ALA A 103 -3.02 2.68 2.32
N LEU A 104 -4.14 2.68 1.58
CA LEU A 104 -4.50 1.60 0.65
C LEU A 104 -3.42 1.36 -0.40
N LYS A 105 -2.88 2.43 -1.02
CA LYS A 105 -1.78 2.31 -1.98
C LYS A 105 -0.52 1.71 -1.36
N SER A 106 -0.18 2.08 -0.13
CA SER A 106 0.95 1.48 0.60
C SER A 106 0.76 -0.02 0.89
N MET A 107 -0.49 -0.49 0.90
CA MET A 107 -0.85 -1.89 1.11
C MET A 107 -0.94 -2.69 -0.20
N GLY A 108 -0.75 -2.05 -1.36
CA GLY A 108 -0.80 -2.69 -2.67
C GLY A 108 -2.11 -2.47 -3.43
N TRP A 109 -3.01 -1.62 -2.94
CA TRP A 109 -4.23 -1.24 -3.67
C TRP A 109 -3.88 -0.34 -4.86
N THR A 110 -4.40 -0.67 -6.03
CA THR A 110 -4.18 0.07 -7.28
C THR A 110 -5.50 0.58 -7.84
N ASP A 111 -5.55 1.90 -8.05
CA ASP A 111 -6.73 2.64 -8.55
C ASP A 111 -7.02 2.40 -10.05
N LYS A 112 -6.04 1.89 -10.80
CA LYS A 112 -6.16 1.71 -12.26
C LYS A 112 -6.14 0.23 -12.61
N PRO A 113 -6.95 -0.22 -13.59
CA PRO A 113 -6.67 -1.49 -14.23
C PRO A 113 -5.25 -1.38 -14.80
N GLU A 114 -4.38 -2.35 -14.48
CA GLU A 114 -3.08 -2.42 -15.11
C GLU A 114 -3.31 -2.43 -16.62
N ALA A 115 -2.93 -1.36 -17.31
CA ALA A 115 -2.73 -1.45 -18.75
C ALA A 115 -1.68 -2.55 -18.89
N THR A 116 -2.12 -3.71 -19.38
CA THR A 116 -1.31 -4.91 -19.57
C THR A 116 -0.04 -4.47 -20.28
N LYS A 117 1.05 -4.25 -19.53
CA LYS A 117 2.38 -4.18 -20.11
C LYS A 117 2.67 -5.62 -20.48
N THR A 118 2.16 -6.03 -21.63
CA THR A 118 2.69 -7.18 -22.34
C THR A 118 4.20 -6.95 -22.41
N LEU A 119 4.93 -7.70 -21.59
CA LEU A 119 6.37 -7.85 -21.67
C LEU A 119 6.67 -8.59 -22.98
N THR A 120 6.46 -7.89 -24.09
CA THR A 120 7.11 -8.21 -25.35
C THR A 120 8.15 -7.13 -25.53
N GLU A 121 9.21 -7.20 -24.72
CA GLU A 121 10.45 -6.46 -24.95
C GLU A 121 11.13 -7.02 -26.21
N SER A 122 10.54 -6.77 -27.38
CA SER A 122 11.32 -6.66 -28.59
C SER A 122 11.97 -5.28 -28.52
N HIS A 123 13.24 -5.22 -28.15
CA HIS A 123 14.06 -4.02 -28.34
C HIS A 123 14.10 -3.72 -29.85
N LYS A 124 13.13 -2.94 -30.35
CA LYS A 124 13.12 -2.45 -31.73
C LYS A 124 14.20 -1.38 -31.82
N THR A 125 15.41 -1.80 -32.17
CA THR A 125 16.50 -0.89 -32.53
C THR A 125 16.04 -0.05 -33.71
N LEU A 126 15.79 1.24 -33.48
CA LEU A 126 15.50 2.19 -34.55
C LEU A 126 16.82 2.46 -35.28
N LYS A 127 16.95 1.97 -36.52
CA LYS A 127 18.03 2.39 -37.41
C LYS A 127 17.72 3.79 -37.92
N VAL A 128 18.43 4.79 -37.39
CA VAL A 128 18.37 6.15 -37.91
C VAL A 128 19.47 6.28 -38.97
N GLU A 129 19.07 6.32 -40.24
CA GLU A 129 19.99 6.64 -41.35
C GLU A 129 19.82 8.12 -41.70
N ILE A 130 20.90 8.89 -41.58
CA ILE A 130 20.95 10.27 -42.06
C ILE A 130 21.28 10.20 -43.54
N THR A 131 20.27 10.29 -44.40
CA THR A 131 20.49 10.52 -45.83
C THR A 131 20.71 12.01 -46.06
N SER A 132 21.93 12.37 -46.47
CA SER A 132 22.24 13.70 -46.99
C SER A 132 21.57 13.88 -48.36
N THR A 133 20.25 14.07 -48.39
CA THR A 133 19.54 14.46 -49.61
C THR A 133 19.65 15.96 -49.79
N GLY A 134 20.75 16.39 -50.43
CA GLY A 134 20.99 17.76 -50.84
C GLY A 134 22.07 17.79 -51.92
N PRO A 135 22.06 18.79 -52.82
CA PRO A 135 23.14 18.96 -53.79
C PRO A 135 24.47 19.06 -53.03
N LYS A 136 25.53 18.43 -53.58
CA LYS A 136 26.87 18.57 -53.01
C LYS A 136 27.19 20.06 -52.91
N PRO A 137 27.68 20.56 -51.75
CA PRO A 137 28.06 21.95 -51.65
C PRO A 137 29.15 22.24 -52.69
N ALA A 138 28.92 23.25 -53.52
CA ALA A 138 29.89 23.70 -54.51
C ALA A 138 31.18 24.11 -53.79
N SER A 139 32.33 23.61 -54.26
CA SER A 139 33.60 23.96 -53.63
C SER A 139 34.08 25.34 -54.11
N THR A 140 33.55 25.83 -55.23
CA THR A 140 33.87 27.14 -55.81
C THR A 140 32.62 27.76 -56.46
N GLU A 141 32.53 29.10 -56.51
CA GLU A 141 31.37 29.82 -57.07
C GLU A 141 31.08 29.49 -58.54
N LYS A 142 32.07 28.99 -59.29
CA LYS A 142 31.92 28.60 -60.71
C LYS A 142 31.12 27.31 -60.91
N GLU A 143 30.89 26.52 -59.87
CA GLU A 143 30.19 25.22 -59.93
C GLU A 143 28.69 25.33 -59.64
N VAL A 144 28.18 26.54 -59.40
CA VAL A 144 26.75 26.78 -59.22
C VAL A 144 26.14 27.08 -60.59
N ASP A 145 25.38 26.11 -61.14
CA ASP A 145 24.58 26.35 -62.34
C ASP A 145 23.49 27.40 -62.03
N VAL A 146 23.71 28.63 -62.48
CA VAL A 146 22.69 29.68 -62.45
C VAL A 146 21.74 29.40 -63.62
N LEU A 147 20.55 28.88 -63.32
CA LEU A 147 19.45 28.86 -64.28
C LEU A 147 19.05 30.32 -64.58
N ILE A 148 19.48 30.85 -65.72
CA ILE A 148 19.01 32.12 -66.29
C ILE A 148 17.83 31.82 -67.21
#